data_AF-A0A2E2R433-F1
#
_entry.id   AF-A0A2E2R433-F1
#
_cell.length_a   1.000
_cell.length_b   1.000
_cell.length_c   1.000
_cell.angle_alpha   90.00
_cell.angle_beta   90.00
_cell.angle_gamma   90.00
#
_symmetry.space_group_name_H-M   'P 1'
#
loop_
_entity.id
_entity.type
_entity.pdbx_description
1 polymer ?
#
loop_
_entity_poly.entity_id
_entity_poly.type
_entity_poly.pdbx_seq_one_letter_code
_entity_poly.pdbx_strand_id
1 'polypeptide(L)'
;MFACYENLITSICRRLLEIAQTLRVGNRRLKRGFQLFAIHNQLQSLSNVSERKIWQETGIRLLDTVLDSRNCSINPDLFPVDGSFMKRSQIELLFQLFELGDPGVILKEVWGRLDTVVAERNQIAHGNLTSEEVGRRYSIAEINHLINLWEQRWCDFIDHIESSAQTRNFFRI
;
A
#
# COMPACT_ATOMS: atom_id res chain seq x y z
N MET A 1 6.15 16.23 -6.34
CA MET A 1 5.06 15.30 -6.70
C MET A 1 5.36 13.87 -6.27
N PHE A 2 6.34 13.16 -6.89
CA PHE A 2 6.62 11.75 -6.54
C PHE A 2 6.87 11.50 -5.04
N ALA A 3 7.78 12.24 -4.41
CA ALA A 3 8.11 12.04 -2.99
C ALA A 3 6.91 12.25 -2.05
N CYS A 4 6.06 13.24 -2.33
CA CYS A 4 4.84 13.47 -1.54
C CYS A 4 3.86 12.29 -1.67
N TYR A 5 3.70 11.78 -2.89
CA TYR A 5 2.86 10.62 -3.19
C TYR A 5 3.38 9.34 -2.51
N GLU A 6 4.67 9.04 -2.65
CA GLU A 6 5.31 7.89 -2.02
C GLU A 6 5.17 7.94 -0.49
N ASN A 7 5.44 9.10 0.11
CA ASN A 7 5.29 9.30 1.55
C ASN A 7 3.83 9.16 2.00
N LEU A 8 2.88 9.68 1.22
CA LEU A 8 1.45 9.57 1.53
C LEU A 8 1.02 8.11 1.57
N ILE A 9 1.33 7.33 0.55
CA ILE A 9 0.92 5.92 0.44
C ILE A 9 1.56 5.05 1.53
N THR A 10 2.85 5.23 1.78
CA THR A 10 3.55 4.49 2.85
C THR A 10 3.01 4.86 4.22
N SER A 11 2.75 6.15 4.48
CA SER A 11 2.17 6.64 5.74
C SER A 11 0.75 6.11 5.96
N ILE A 12 -0.09 6.09 4.92
CA ILE A 12 -1.44 5.53 4.99
C ILE A 12 -1.40 4.04 5.32
N CYS A 13 -0.58 3.26 4.61
CA CYS A 13 -0.44 1.83 4.88
C CYS A 13 -0.03 1.59 6.32
N ARG A 14 1.04 2.25 6.78
CA ARG A 14 1.52 2.18 8.16
C ARG A 14 0.40 2.51 9.14
N ARG A 15 -0.31 3.63 8.93
CA ARG A 15 -1.37 4.08 9.83
C ARG A 15 -2.53 3.08 9.92
N LEU A 16 -2.94 2.48 8.82
CA LEU A 16 -3.98 1.44 8.83
C LEU A 16 -3.52 0.21 9.63
N LEU A 17 -2.26 -0.21 9.50
CA LEU A 17 -1.70 -1.32 10.27
C LEU A 17 -1.55 -0.98 11.76
N GLU A 18 -1.14 0.23 12.11
CA GLU A 18 -1.09 0.72 13.49
C GLU A 18 -2.48 0.69 14.12
N ILE A 19 -3.51 1.19 13.41
CA ILE A 19 -4.89 1.14 13.91
C ILE A 19 -5.31 -0.32 14.14
N ALA A 20 -5.09 -1.22 13.17
CA ALA A 20 -5.40 -2.64 13.32
C ALA A 20 -4.74 -3.26 14.57
N GLN A 21 -3.48 -2.92 14.84
CA GLN A 21 -2.74 -3.36 16.01
C GLN A 21 -3.35 -2.84 17.32
N THR A 22 -3.78 -1.56 17.35
CA THR A 22 -4.38 -0.94 18.54
C THR A 22 -5.78 -1.47 18.89
N LEU A 23 -6.48 -2.12 17.97
CA LEU A 23 -7.82 -2.67 18.22
C LEU A 23 -7.83 -3.83 19.23
N ARG A 24 -6.67 -4.40 19.57
CA ARG A 24 -6.49 -5.51 20.54
C ARG A 24 -7.39 -6.71 20.25
N VAL A 25 -7.56 -7.04 18.97
CA VAL A 25 -8.21 -8.27 18.52
C VAL A 25 -7.16 -9.24 18.02
N GLY A 26 -7.35 -10.54 18.26
CA GLY A 26 -6.47 -11.55 17.69
C GLY A 26 -6.56 -11.61 16.17
N ASN A 27 -5.48 -12.06 15.52
CA ASN A 27 -5.34 -12.23 14.08
C ASN A 27 -6.55 -12.93 13.42
N ARG A 28 -7.14 -13.93 14.09
CA ARG A 28 -8.32 -14.66 13.58
C ARG A 28 -9.50 -13.76 13.27
N ARG A 29 -9.65 -12.66 14.01
CA ARG A 29 -10.75 -11.70 13.83
C ARG A 29 -10.41 -10.59 12.86
N LEU A 30 -9.18 -10.48 12.37
CA LEU A 30 -8.83 -9.45 11.38
C LEU A 30 -9.40 -9.82 10.01
N LYS A 31 -9.66 -8.81 9.18
CA LYS A 31 -9.94 -9.03 7.75
C LYS A 31 -8.71 -9.64 7.05
N ARG A 32 -8.97 -10.31 5.91
CA ARG A 32 -7.96 -11.10 5.17
C ARG A 32 -6.71 -10.32 4.80
N GLY A 33 -6.85 -9.08 4.32
CA GLY A 33 -5.71 -8.21 4.02
C GLY A 33 -4.79 -8.03 5.23
N PHE A 34 -5.35 -7.68 6.38
CA PHE A 34 -4.61 -7.52 7.64
C PHE A 34 -4.01 -8.85 8.13
N GLN A 35 -4.69 -9.98 7.93
CA GLN A 35 -4.13 -11.31 8.22
C GLN A 35 -2.87 -11.59 7.41
N LEU A 36 -2.83 -11.20 6.12
CA LEU A 36 -1.64 -11.36 5.28
C LEU A 36 -0.44 -10.60 5.85
N PHE A 37 -0.63 -9.40 6.40
CA PHE A 37 0.43 -8.67 7.10
C PHE A 37 0.91 -9.39 8.35
N ALA A 38 0.00 -10.01 9.11
CA ALA A 38 0.35 -10.76 10.32
C ALA A 38 1.23 -11.99 10.04
N ILE A 39 1.09 -12.61 8.87
CA ILE A 39 1.85 -13.81 8.46
C ILE A 39 2.90 -13.57 7.37
N HIS A 40 3.11 -12.31 6.95
CA HIS A 40 3.95 -11.99 5.80
C HIS A 40 5.37 -12.59 5.89
N ASN A 41 6.03 -12.39 7.04
CA ASN A 41 7.39 -12.91 7.27
C ASN A 41 7.44 -14.45 7.24
N GLN A 42 6.37 -15.11 7.68
CA GLN A 42 6.26 -16.57 7.66
C GLN A 42 6.07 -17.06 6.23
N LEU A 43 5.24 -16.38 5.43
CA LEU A 43 5.08 -16.65 4.00
C LEU A 43 6.41 -16.50 3.24
N GLN A 44 7.17 -15.43 3.49
CA GLN A 44 8.50 -15.27 2.89
C GLN A 44 9.45 -16.41 3.26
N SER A 45 9.40 -16.87 4.52
CA SER A 45 10.26 -17.96 4.98
C SER A 45 9.99 -19.29 4.29
N LEU A 46 8.77 -19.53 3.76
CA LEU A 46 8.41 -20.78 3.09
C LEU A 46 9.18 -21.03 1.79
N SER A 47 9.68 -19.97 1.13
CA SER A 47 10.41 -20.06 -0.15
C SER A 47 11.62 -21.01 -0.13
N ASN A 48 12.24 -21.19 1.04
CA ASN A 48 13.46 -21.98 1.22
C ASN A 48 13.32 -23.15 2.21
N VAL A 49 12.09 -23.57 2.53
CA VAL A 49 11.81 -24.63 3.51
C VAL A 49 11.57 -25.97 2.82
N SER A 50 12.16 -27.05 3.35
CA SER A 50 11.91 -28.39 2.82
C SER A 50 10.46 -28.81 3.03
N GLU A 51 9.91 -29.59 2.10
CA GLU A 51 8.51 -30.04 2.15
C GLU A 51 8.14 -30.68 3.50
N ARG A 52 9.03 -31.52 4.04
CA ARG A 52 8.84 -32.13 5.37
C ARG A 52 8.64 -31.08 6.48
N LYS A 53 9.41 -30.00 6.49
CA LYS A 53 9.32 -28.94 7.50
C LYS A 53 8.04 -28.10 7.34
N ILE A 54 7.54 -27.94 6.11
CA ILE A 54 6.24 -27.28 5.86
C ILE A 54 5.13 -28.02 6.61
N TRP A 55 5.07 -29.34 6.45
CA TRP A 55 4.04 -30.17 7.09
C TRP A 55 4.21 -30.34 8.61
N GLN A 56 5.45 -30.33 9.11
CA GLN A 56 5.74 -30.64 10.51
C GLN A 56 5.84 -29.42 11.43
N GLU A 57 6.20 -28.25 10.91
CA GLU A 57 6.51 -27.09 11.75
C GLU A 57 6.02 -25.78 11.16
N THR A 58 6.49 -25.40 9.96
CA THR A 58 6.29 -24.04 9.44
C THR A 58 4.83 -23.79 9.06
N GLY A 59 4.16 -24.77 8.45
CA GLY A 59 2.74 -24.68 8.13
C GLY A 59 1.86 -24.63 9.38
N ILE A 60 2.19 -25.43 10.40
CA ILE A 60 1.47 -25.42 11.69
C ILE A 60 1.61 -24.04 12.35
N ARG A 61 2.83 -23.50 12.45
CA ARG A 61 3.08 -22.16 13.01
C ARG A 61 2.34 -21.04 12.27
N LEU A 62 2.25 -21.13 10.95
CA LEU A 62 1.49 -20.17 10.14
C LEU A 62 0.01 -20.23 10.51
N LEU A 63 -0.57 -21.43 10.57
CA LEU A 63 -1.96 -21.63 10.98
C LEU A 63 -2.21 -21.14 12.40
N ASP A 64 -1.32 -21.45 13.35
CA ASP A 64 -1.40 -20.96 14.73
C ASP A 64 -1.43 -19.43 14.77
N THR A 65 -0.64 -18.77 13.92
CA THR A 65 -0.59 -17.30 13.83
C THR A 65 -1.88 -16.73 13.25
N VAL A 66 -2.40 -17.29 12.16
CA VAL A 66 -3.67 -16.84 11.55
C VAL A 66 -4.85 -17.06 12.50
N LEU A 67 -4.86 -18.19 13.20
CA LEU A 67 -5.96 -18.62 14.07
C LEU A 67 -5.86 -18.07 15.50
N ASP A 68 -4.79 -17.34 15.84
CA ASP A 68 -4.65 -16.69 17.14
C ASP A 68 -5.81 -15.71 17.37
N SER A 69 -6.62 -16.00 18.38
CA SER A 69 -7.80 -15.20 18.76
C SER A 69 -7.49 -14.13 19.82
N ARG A 70 -6.28 -14.16 20.38
CA ARG A 70 -5.82 -13.35 21.50
C ARG A 70 -4.89 -12.23 21.05
N ASN A 71 -3.88 -12.53 20.23
CA ASN A 71 -2.83 -11.58 19.89
C ASN A 71 -2.91 -11.07 18.44
N CYS A 72 -2.63 -9.79 18.26
CA CYS A 72 -2.38 -9.18 16.96
C CYS A 72 -0.87 -9.14 16.72
N SER A 73 -0.39 -9.82 15.67
CA SER A 73 1.05 -9.89 15.35
C SER A 73 1.44 -9.05 14.12
N ILE A 74 0.58 -8.11 13.72
CA ILE A 74 0.88 -7.19 12.61
C ILE A 74 2.13 -6.37 12.96
N ASN A 75 3.05 -6.32 12.00
CA ASN A 75 4.14 -5.35 11.98
C ASN A 75 3.73 -4.13 11.13
N PRO A 76 3.54 -2.94 11.72
CA PRO A 76 3.12 -1.75 10.98
C PRO A 76 4.17 -1.18 10.03
N ASP A 77 5.44 -1.58 10.17
CA ASP A 77 6.51 -1.14 9.27
C ASP A 77 6.53 -1.94 7.94
N LEU A 78 5.62 -2.91 7.77
CA LEU A 78 5.48 -3.63 6.51
C LEU A 78 4.75 -2.79 5.47
N PHE A 79 5.24 -2.89 4.23
CA PHE A 79 4.59 -2.32 3.05
C PHE A 79 4.47 -3.41 1.98
N PRO A 80 3.27 -3.63 1.41
CA PRO A 80 3.07 -4.65 0.39
C PRO A 80 3.77 -4.20 -0.90
N VAL A 81 4.50 -5.10 -1.57
CA VAL A 81 5.21 -4.78 -2.82
C VAL A 81 4.82 -5.74 -3.93
N ASP A 82 4.54 -5.20 -5.11
CA ASP A 82 4.24 -5.96 -6.34
C ASP A 82 5.44 -6.04 -7.31
N GLY A 83 6.57 -5.43 -6.93
CA GLY A 83 7.78 -5.33 -7.76
C GLY A 83 7.78 -4.18 -8.78
N SER A 84 6.66 -3.47 -8.95
CA SER A 84 6.55 -2.33 -9.88
C SER A 84 7.05 -1.01 -9.30
N PHE A 85 7.13 -0.93 -7.97
CA PHE A 85 7.45 0.22 -7.13
C PHE A 85 6.67 1.49 -7.47
N MET A 86 5.62 1.74 -6.70
CA MET A 86 4.83 2.98 -6.74
C MET A 86 4.23 3.31 -8.13
N LYS A 87 4.04 2.30 -8.99
CA LYS A 87 3.18 2.41 -10.17
C LYS A 87 1.72 2.23 -9.77
N ARG A 88 0.80 2.39 -10.73
CA ARG A 88 -0.63 2.10 -10.53
C ARG A 88 -0.89 0.74 -9.88
N SER A 89 -0.21 -0.31 -10.33
CA SER A 89 -0.39 -1.67 -9.81
C SER A 89 -0.07 -1.80 -8.31
N GLN A 90 0.85 -0.96 -7.80
CA GLN A 90 1.14 -0.90 -6.36
C GLN A 90 -0.05 -0.33 -5.56
N ILE A 91 -0.79 0.61 -6.14
CA ILE A 91 -2.00 1.20 -5.52
C ILE A 91 -3.18 0.24 -5.63
N GLU A 92 -3.32 -0.46 -6.75
CA GLU A 92 -4.30 -1.53 -6.93
C GLU A 92 -4.10 -2.64 -5.89
N LEU A 93 -2.85 -3.08 -5.68
CA LEU A 93 -2.53 -4.08 -4.66
C LEU A 93 -2.96 -3.60 -3.26
N LEU A 94 -2.67 -2.34 -2.91
CA LEU A 94 -3.05 -1.77 -1.62
C LEU A 94 -4.59 -1.75 -1.45
N PHE A 95 -5.30 -1.32 -2.49
CA PHE A 95 -6.77 -1.26 -2.50
C PHE A 95 -7.40 -2.64 -2.41
N GLN A 96 -6.82 -3.62 -3.09
CA GLN A 96 -7.27 -5.01 -3.03
C GLN A 96 -7.07 -5.59 -1.63
N LEU A 97 -5.91 -5.38 -1.01
CA LEU A 97 -5.62 -5.87 0.34
C LEU A 97 -6.59 -5.30 1.37
N PHE A 98 -6.88 -4.00 1.29
CA PHE A 98 -7.76 -3.34 2.25
C PHE A 98 -9.24 -3.28 1.84
N GLU A 99 -9.61 -3.92 0.73
CA GLU A 99 -10.99 -3.96 0.20
C GLU A 99 -11.58 -2.55 -0.02
N LEU A 100 -10.77 -1.63 -0.55
CA LEU A 100 -11.11 -0.20 -0.73
C LEU A 100 -11.79 0.13 -2.07
N GLY A 101 -12.04 -0.85 -2.94
CA GLY A 101 -12.66 -0.66 -4.25
C GLY A 101 -11.66 -0.35 -5.36
N ASP A 102 -12.06 0.47 -6.35
CA ASP A 102 -11.22 0.85 -7.49
C ASP A 102 -10.55 2.23 -7.25
N PRO A 103 -9.21 2.32 -7.14
CA PRO A 103 -8.52 3.59 -6.94
C PRO A 103 -8.64 4.54 -8.14
N GLY A 104 -8.86 4.02 -9.36
CA GLY A 104 -8.99 4.82 -10.57
C GLY A 104 -10.23 5.73 -10.56
N VAL A 105 -11.31 5.31 -9.91
CA VAL A 105 -12.54 6.12 -9.76
C VAL A 105 -12.32 7.35 -8.88
N ILE A 106 -11.40 7.25 -7.92
CA ILE A 106 -11.09 8.33 -6.98
C ILE A 106 -10.03 9.26 -7.57
N LEU A 107 -8.94 8.68 -8.08
CA LEU A 107 -7.81 9.43 -8.62
C LEU A 107 -8.07 10.01 -10.01
N LYS A 108 -9.03 9.46 -10.76
CA LYS A 108 -9.53 9.97 -12.05
C LYS A 108 -8.40 10.37 -13.00
N GLU A 109 -8.24 11.65 -13.31
CA GLU A 109 -7.26 12.17 -14.26
C GLU A 109 -5.81 11.95 -13.78
N VAL A 110 -5.58 11.91 -12.46
CA VAL A 110 -4.27 11.62 -11.88
C VAL A 110 -3.90 10.14 -12.06
N TRP A 111 -4.89 9.25 -12.12
CA TRP A 111 -4.66 7.81 -12.27
C TRP A 111 -3.77 7.51 -13.48
N GLY A 112 -4.13 8.06 -14.65
CA GLY A 112 -3.38 7.85 -15.89
C GLY A 112 -1.97 8.46 -15.90
N ARG A 113 -1.62 9.28 -14.92
CA ARG A 113 -0.32 9.98 -14.85
C ARG A 113 0.67 9.35 -13.88
N LEU A 114 0.25 8.44 -13.00
CA LEU A 114 1.11 7.87 -11.95
C LEU A 114 2.35 7.20 -12.54
N ASP A 115 2.16 6.32 -13.53
CA ASP A 115 3.28 5.60 -14.15
C ASP A 115 4.24 6.55 -14.87
N THR A 116 3.73 7.65 -15.45
CA THR A 116 4.56 8.71 -16.05
C THR A 116 5.43 9.39 -15.01
N VAL A 117 4.85 9.79 -13.86
CA VAL A 117 5.60 10.43 -12.78
C VAL A 117 6.68 9.51 -12.22
N VAL A 118 6.39 8.22 -12.09
CA VAL A 118 7.37 7.20 -11.67
C VAL A 118 8.47 7.04 -12.71
N ALA A 119 8.11 6.95 -13.99
CA ALA A 119 9.07 6.81 -15.08
C ALA A 119 10.01 8.02 -15.16
N GLU A 120 9.48 9.24 -15.11
CA GLU A 120 10.26 10.48 -15.10
C GLU A 120 11.20 10.54 -13.90
N ARG A 121 10.71 10.19 -12.69
CA ARG A 121 11.57 10.11 -11.50
C ARG A 121 12.70 9.11 -11.67
N ASN A 122 12.43 7.93 -12.21
CA ASN A 122 13.45 6.90 -12.43
C ASN A 122 14.50 7.37 -13.45
N GLN A 123 14.08 8.00 -14.56
CA GLN A 123 15.03 8.57 -15.52
C GLN A 123 15.92 9.64 -14.89
N ILE A 124 15.36 10.48 -14.01
CA ILE A 124 16.14 11.48 -13.27
C ILE A 124 17.12 10.82 -12.30
N ALA A 125 16.66 9.84 -11.52
CA ALA A 125 17.49 9.13 -10.55
C ALA A 125 18.65 8.36 -11.20
N HIS A 126 18.46 7.88 -12.44
CA HIS A 126 19.50 7.21 -13.21
C HIS A 126 20.40 8.19 -14.00
N GLY A 127 20.14 9.50 -13.95
CA GLY A 127 20.91 10.52 -14.66
C GLY A 127 20.65 10.60 -16.16
N ASN A 128 19.61 9.91 -16.66
CA ASN A 128 19.23 9.92 -18.08
C ASN A 128 18.47 11.18 -18.49
N LEU A 129 17.81 11.82 -17.52
CA LEU A 129 17.13 13.11 -17.68
C LEU A 129 17.45 13.98 -16.48
N THR A 130 17.49 15.29 -16.68
CA THR A 130 17.50 16.28 -15.61
C THR A 130 16.08 16.70 -15.26
N SER A 131 15.87 17.19 -14.03
CA SER A 131 14.60 17.79 -13.63
C SER A 131 14.21 18.97 -14.52
N GLU A 132 15.20 19.69 -15.06
CA GLU A 132 14.96 20.80 -15.98
C GLU A 132 14.43 20.31 -17.34
N GLU A 133 15.00 19.25 -17.91
CA GLU A 133 14.52 18.66 -19.18
C GLU A 133 13.10 18.12 -19.09
N VAL A 134 12.71 17.59 -17.92
CA VAL A 134 11.32 17.19 -17.66
C VAL A 134 10.43 18.43 -17.51
N GLY A 135 10.86 19.41 -16.72
CA GLY A 135 10.08 20.63 -16.44
C GLY A 135 9.83 21.50 -17.69
N ARG A 136 10.81 21.62 -18.60
CA ARG A 136 10.70 22.40 -19.85
C ARG A 136 9.62 21.89 -20.81
N ARG A 137 9.08 20.68 -20.60
CA ARG A 137 7.97 20.12 -21.40
C ARG A 137 6.62 20.72 -21.06
N TYR A 138 6.54 21.47 -19.97
CA TYR A 138 5.31 22.04 -19.46
C TYR A 138 5.46 23.56 -19.36
N SER A 139 4.42 24.27 -19.76
CA SER A 139 4.25 25.68 -19.41
C SER A 139 3.99 25.83 -17.91
N ILE A 140 4.25 27.01 -17.37
CA ILE A 140 3.96 27.32 -15.95
C ILE A 140 2.48 27.11 -15.63
N ALA A 141 1.58 27.46 -16.57
CA ALA A 141 0.15 27.25 -16.40
C ALA A 141 -0.21 25.76 -16.28
N GLU A 142 0.41 24.90 -17.10
CA GLU A 142 0.23 23.45 -17.01
C GLU A 142 0.78 22.87 -15.71
N ILE A 143 1.95 23.32 -15.25
CA ILE A 143 2.53 22.88 -13.98
C ILE A 143 1.58 23.22 -12.82
N ASN A 144 1.08 24.46 -12.75
CA ASN A 144 0.16 24.87 -11.70
C ASN A 144 -1.15 24.08 -11.75
N HIS A 145 -1.69 23.84 -12.95
CA HIS A 145 -2.86 23.00 -13.12
C HIS A 145 -2.62 21.56 -12.63
N LEU A 146 -1.47 20.96 -12.97
CA LEU A 146 -1.10 19.62 -12.52
C LEU A 146 -0.95 19.53 -11.01
N ILE A 147 -0.34 20.53 -10.37
CA ILE A 147 -0.21 20.57 -8.91
C ILE A 147 -1.59 20.61 -8.25
N ASN A 148 -2.47 21.51 -8.68
CA ASN A 148 -3.82 21.64 -8.11
C ASN A 148 -4.64 20.36 -8.30
N LEU A 149 -4.56 19.76 -9.48
CA LEU A 149 -5.24 18.49 -9.78
C LEU A 149 -4.69 17.34 -8.94
N TRP A 150 -3.36 17.28 -8.75
CA TRP A 150 -2.70 16.30 -7.91
C TRP A 150 -3.17 16.43 -6.45
N GLU A 151 -3.11 17.64 -5.91
CA GLU A 151 -3.58 17.94 -4.55
C GLU A 151 -5.04 17.52 -4.36
N GLN A 152 -5.95 17.98 -5.24
CA GLN A 152 -7.37 17.67 -5.14
C GLN A 152 -7.63 16.15 -5.13
N ARG A 153 -7.05 15.40 -6.07
CA ARG A 153 -7.30 13.95 -6.19
C ARG A 153 -6.70 13.15 -5.06
N TRP A 154 -5.57 13.58 -4.50
CA TRP A 154 -5.01 12.93 -3.32
C TRP A 154 -5.75 13.29 -2.03
N CYS A 155 -6.37 14.46 -1.94
CA CYS A 155 -7.35 14.75 -0.89
C CYS A 155 -8.59 13.85 -1.01
N ASP A 156 -9.19 13.75 -2.20
CA ASP A 156 -10.32 12.83 -2.46
C ASP A 156 -9.97 11.38 -2.05
N PHE A 157 -8.72 10.96 -2.30
CA PHE A 157 -8.19 9.66 -1.91
C PHE A 157 -8.09 9.46 -0.40
N ILE A 158 -7.59 10.46 0.33
CA ILE A 158 -7.53 10.43 1.80
C ILE A 158 -8.94 10.35 2.37
N ASP A 159 -9.86 11.19 1.90
CA ASP A 159 -11.25 11.22 2.37
C ASP A 159 -11.94 9.86 2.18
N HIS A 160 -11.70 9.20 1.05
CA HIS A 160 -12.22 7.85 0.79
C HIS A 160 -11.69 6.82 1.78
N ILE A 161 -10.38 6.85 2.07
CA ILE A 161 -9.76 5.93 3.02
C ILE A 161 -10.25 6.19 4.44
N GLU A 162 -10.33 7.45 4.84
CA GLU A 162 -10.85 7.83 6.15
C GLU A 162 -12.30 7.35 6.32
N SER A 163 -13.16 7.65 5.35
CA SER A 163 -14.56 7.19 5.33
C SER A 163 -14.66 5.66 5.45
N SER A 164 -13.83 4.93 4.71
CA SER A 164 -13.79 3.47 4.74
C SER A 164 -13.30 2.91 6.10
N ALA A 165 -12.25 3.52 6.65
CA ALA A 165 -11.56 3.06 7.86
C ALA A 165 -12.13 3.63 9.17
N GLN A 166 -13.23 4.38 9.12
CA GLN A 166 -13.89 4.95 10.30
C GLN A 166 -14.42 3.90 11.28
N THR A 167 -14.82 2.73 10.78
CA THR A 167 -15.47 1.70 11.60
C THR A 167 -14.54 0.54 11.92
N ARG A 168 -14.73 -0.10 13.08
CA ARG A 168 -13.97 -1.30 13.44
C ARG A 168 -14.17 -2.43 12.42
N ASN A 169 -15.32 -2.48 11.76
CA ASN A 169 -15.64 -3.52 10.76
C ASN A 169 -14.75 -3.45 9.52
N PHE A 170 -14.09 -2.32 9.28
CA PHE A 170 -13.05 -2.24 8.24
C PHE A 170 -11.87 -3.16 8.56
N PHE A 171 -11.48 -3.26 9.83
CA PHE A 171 -10.29 -3.98 10.26
C PHE A 171 -10.57 -5.44 10.67
N ARG A 172 -11.80 -5.73 11.12
CA ARG A 172 -12.17 -7.04 11.68
C ARG A 172 -13.50 -7.58 11.16
N ILE A 173 -13.59 -8.92 11.16
CA ILE A 173 -14.81 -9.70 10.93
C ILE A 173 -15.60 -9.92 12.23
#